data_AF-A0A7V7SAW0-F1
#
_entry.id   AF-A0A7V7SAW0-F1
#
_cell.length_a   1.000
_cell.length_b   1.000
_cell.length_c   1.000
_cell.angle_alpha   90.00
_cell.angle_beta   90.00
_cell.angle_gamma   90.00
#
_symmetry.space_group_name_H-M   'P 1'
#
loop_
_entity.id
_entity.type
_entity.pdbx_description
1 polymer ?
#
loop_
_entity_poly.entity_id
_entity_poly.type
_entity_poly.pdbx_seq_one_letter_code
_entity_poly.pdbx_strand_id
1 'polypeptide(L)' 'MANNVDLNTFPSTKTQALTMLYLQNQDLTGKTPSELVDLYISVTEEIREAFRTSGGKRPSAKFFG' A
#
# COMPACT_ATOMS: atom_id res chain seq x y z
N MET A 1 5.94 30.34 16.77
CA MET A 1 6.42 28.94 16.78
C MET A 1 5.38 28.07 16.09
N ALA A 2 5.71 27.45 14.95
CA ALA A 2 4.90 26.36 14.41
C ALA A 2 5.28 25.09 15.18
N ASN A 3 4.37 24.56 15.99
CA ASN A 3 4.55 23.26 16.61
C ASN A 3 4.32 22.21 15.52
N ASN A 4 5.39 21.66 14.94
CA ASN A 4 5.26 20.55 14.02
C ASN A 4 4.87 19.32 14.85
N VAL A 5 3.60 18.91 14.78
CA VAL A 5 3.09 17.73 15.47
C VAL A 5 3.26 16.55 14.52
N ASP A 6 4.36 15.81 14.68
CA ASP A 6 4.57 14.56 13.96
C ASP A 6 3.65 13.48 14.54
N LEU A 7 2.48 13.33 13.92
CA LEU A 7 1.52 12.27 14.25
C LEU A 7 2.09 10.93 13.78
N ASN A 8 2.73 10.20 14.69
CA ASN A 8 3.18 8.82 14.51
C ASN A 8 1.98 7.84 14.49
N THR A 9 1.05 8.06 13.57
CA THR A 9 -0.12 7.18 13.39
C THR A 9 0.24 6.03 12.47
N PHE A 10 -0.21 4.84 12.83
CA PHE A 10 -0.11 3.66 11.97
C PHE A 10 -1.48 3.36 11.37
N PRO A 11 -1.63 3.28 10.03
CA PRO A 11 -0.62 3.50 8.98
C PRO A 11 -0.23 4.98 8.79
N SER A 12 1.03 5.25 8.44
CA SER A 12 1.53 6.64 8.30
C SER A 12 1.41 7.21 6.89
N THR A 13 1.15 6.34 5.90
CA THR A 13 1.01 6.75 4.49
C THR A 13 -0.15 6.01 3.83
N LYS A 14 -0.70 6.60 2.76
CA LYS A 14 -1.77 5.99 1.95
C LYS A 14 -1.36 4.63 1.40
N THR A 15 -0.10 4.50 0.96
CA THR A 15 0.46 3.23 0.49
C THR A 15 0.43 2.17 1.59
N GLN A 16 0.96 2.47 2.77
CA GLN A 16 0.97 1.51 3.89
C GLN A 16 -0.45 1.11 4.30
N ALA A 17 -1.37 2.07 4.34
CA ALA A 17 -2.78 1.80 4.65
C ALA A 17 -3.40 0.80 3.67
N LEU A 18 -3.15 0.98 2.36
CA LEU A 18 -3.64 0.07 1.33
C LEU A 18 -2.94 -1.30 1.39
N THR A 19 -1.62 -1.34 1.64
CA THR A 19 -0.90 -2.62 1.84
C THR A 19 -1.53 -3.40 2.99
N MET A 20 -1.74 -2.76 4.14
CA MET A 20 -2.33 -3.42 5.30
C MET A 20 -3.76 -3.90 5.03
N LEU A 21 -4.59 -3.07 4.40
CA LEU A 21 -5.95 -3.44 4.02
C LEU A 21 -5.96 -4.65 3.07
N TYR A 22 -5.04 -4.68 2.10
CA TYR A 22 -4.91 -5.80 1.18
C TYR A 22 -4.55 -7.09 1.92
N LEU A 23 -3.50 -7.05 2.74
CA LEU A 23 -2.99 -8.22 3.47
C LEU A 23 -3.97 -8.73 4.52
N GLN A 24 -4.76 -7.85 5.15
CA GLN A 24 -5.78 -8.24 6.11
C GLN A 24 -6.83 -9.18 5.51
N ASN A 25 -7.08 -9.07 4.20
CA ASN A 25 -8.03 -9.91 3.48
C ASN A 25 -7.38 -11.15 2.83
N GLN A 26 -6.06 -11.35 2.98
CA GLN A 26 -5.35 -12.51 2.46
C GLN A 26 -5.27 -13.63 3.48
N ASP A 27 -5.18 -14.86 3.00
CA ASP A 27 -4.78 -15.99 3.86
C ASP A 27 -3.27 -15.96 4.09
N LEU A 28 -2.89 -15.69 5.33
CA LEU A 28 -1.49 -15.63 5.79
C LEU A 28 -1.08 -16.89 6.55
N THR A 29 -1.95 -17.90 6.62
CA THR A 29 -1.70 -19.12 7.39
C THR A 29 -0.47 -19.85 6.85
N GLY A 30 0.42 -20.25 7.75
CA GLY A 30 1.64 -21.00 7.40
C GLY A 30 2.78 -20.16 6.82
N LYS A 31 2.63 -18.84 6.67
CA LYS A 31 3.73 -17.96 6.28
C LYS A 31 4.69 -17.75 7.45
N THR A 32 5.98 -17.85 7.17
CA THR A 32 7.03 -17.50 8.12
C THR A 32 7.10 -15.97 8.31
N PRO A 33 7.69 -15.49 9.42
CA PRO A 33 7.88 -14.05 9.62
C PRO A 33 8.64 -13.36 8.48
N SER A 34 9.66 -14.02 7.90
CA SER A 34 10.42 -13.47 6.77
C SER A 34 9.55 -13.35 5.52
N GLU A 35 8.75 -14.38 5.21
CA GLU A 35 7.83 -14.33 4.06
C GLU A 35 6.74 -13.28 4.24
N LEU A 36 6.31 -13.00 5.47
CA LEU A 36 5.40 -11.89 5.75
C LEU A 36 6.03 -10.53 5.48
N VAL A 37 7.30 -10.36 5.84
CA VAL A 37 8.06 -9.13 5.53
C VAL A 37 8.21 -8.96 4.02
N ASP A 38 8.59 -10.01 3.31
CA ASP A 38 8.75 -9.98 1.84
C ASP A 38 7.42 -9.69 1.15
N LEU A 39 6.33 -10.29 1.62
CA LEU A 39 4.98 -10.04 1.11
C LEU A 39 4.55 -8.59 1.34
N TYR A 40 4.82 -8.04 2.52
CA TYR A 40 4.51 -6.64 2.83
C TYR A 40 5.31 -5.67 1.93
N ILE A 41 6.60 -5.92 1.75
CA ILE A 41 7.47 -5.08 0.91
C ILE A 41 7.02 -5.13 -0.55
N SER A 42 6.78 -6.33 -1.09
CA SER A 42 6.38 -6.51 -2.49
C SER A 42 5.06 -5.81 -2.82
N VAL A 43 4.02 -6.01 -2.01
CA VAL A 43 2.72 -5.35 -2.20
C VAL A 43 2.85 -3.82 -2.03
N THR A 44 3.67 -3.36 -1.09
CA THR A 44 3.92 -1.92 -0.91
C THR A 44 4.57 -1.30 -2.14
N GLU A 45 5.56 -1.96 -2.74
CA GLU A 45 6.20 -1.46 -3.96
C GLU A 45 5.25 -1.48 -5.16
N GLU A 46 4.43 -2.52 -5.32
CA GLU A 46 3.42 -2.58 -6.38
C GLU A 46 2.41 -1.43 -6.27
N ILE A 47 1.90 -1.16 -5.06
CA ILE A 47 1.00 -0.03 -4.82
C ILE A 47 1.70 1.31 -5.10
N ARG A 48 2.97 1.46 -4.70
CA ARG A 48 3.76 2.67 -5.00
C ARG A 48 3.92 2.87 -6.50
N GLU A 49 4.21 1.81 -7.23
CA GLU A 49 4.32 1.84 -8.69
C GLU A 49 2.97 2.19 -9.34
N ALA A 50 1.87 1.61 -8.85
CA ALA A 50 0.52 1.96 -9.29
C ALA A 50 0.23 3.45 -9.09
N PHE A 51 0.60 4.05 -7.95
CA PHE A 51 0.47 5.51 -7.74
C PHE A 51 1.33 6.33 -8.69
N ARG A 52 2.58 5.90 -8.95
CA ARG A 52 3.50 6.59 -9.87
C ARG A 52 3.00 6.57 -11.31
N THR A 53 2.51 5.41 -11.76
CA THR A 53 2.00 5.21 -13.12
C THR A 53 0.63 5.88 -13.32
N SER A 54 -0.25 5.82 -12.32
CA SER A 54 -1.56 6.50 -12.33
C SER A 54 -1.44 8.02 -12.27
N GLY A 55 -0.35 8.55 -11.72
CA GLY A 55 -0.02 9.98 -11.74
C GLY A 55 0.31 10.54 -13.13
N GLY A 56 0.62 9.68 -14.11
CA GLY A 56 0.92 10.06 -15.51
C GLY A 56 -0.14 9.64 -16.54
N LYS A 57 -1.03 8.71 -16.22
CA LYS A 57 -2.20 8.36 -17.04
C LYS A 57 -3.44 8.40 -16.17
N ARG A 58 -4.25 9.45 -16.31
CA ARG A 58 -5.70 9.33 -16.08
C ARG A 58 -6.15 8.16 -16.96
N PRO A 59 -6.63 7.03 -16.41
CA PRO A 59 -7.26 6.02 -17.25
C PRO A 59 -8.48 6.70 -17.86
N SER A 60 -8.46 6.93 -19.17
CA SER A 60 -9.69 7.18 -19.92
C SER A 60 -10.58 5.99 -19.60
N ALA A 61 -11.69 6.24 -18.90
CA ALA A 61 -12.69 5.24 -18.60
C ALA A 61 -13.10 4.55 -19.91
N LYS A 62 -12.53 3.38 -20.15
CA LYS A 62 -13.03 2.37 -21.07
C LYS A 62 -13.20 1.10 -20.25
N PHE A 63 -14.18 1.16 -19.35
CA PHE A 63 -14.84 -0.04 -18.89
C PHE A 63 -15.63 -0.57 -20.09
N PHE A 64 -15.10 -1.62 -20.72
CA PHE A 64 -15.86 -2.52 -21.57
C PHE A 64 -16.29 -3.70 -20.70
N GLY A 65 -17.55 -4.11 -20.82
CA GLY A 65 -18.17 -5.23 -20.12
C GLY A 65 -19.61 -4.92 -19.82
#